data_AF-A0A381WPR3-F1
#
_entry.id   AF-A0A381WPR3-F1
#
_cell.length_a   1.000
_cell.length_b   1.000
_cell.length_c   1.000
_cell.angle_alpha   90.00
_cell.angle_beta   90.00
_cell.angle_gamma   90.00
#
_symmetry.space_group_name_H-M   'P 1'
#
loop_
_entity.id
_entity.type
_entity.pdbx_description
1 polymer ?
#
loop_
_entity_poly.entity_id
_entity_poly.type
_entity_poly.pdbx_seq_one_letter_code
_entity_poly.pdbx_strand_id
1 'polypeptide(L)'
;GTVTYRRLVALAKQDKRLAKRLDLYKHRVPEELYDVANDPDCLHNLIAEPGHQAALPSLRSELEGWMKRTKDPMLAVFQKRNDAAYREAYVQKEEEEALERRKQRRGKNQRSKRAPAKQAARL
;
A
#
# COMPACT_ATOMS: atom_id res chain seq x y z
N GLY A 1 5.45 14.54 -7.24
CA GLY A 1 4.35 14.07 -8.11
C GLY A 1 4.71 14.26 -9.57
N THR A 2 4.27 13.32 -10.41
CA THR A 2 4.44 13.32 -11.88
C THR A 2 3.75 14.51 -12.54
N VAL A 3 4.06 14.76 -13.83
CA VAL A 3 3.42 15.83 -14.64
C VAL A 3 1.90 15.65 -14.68
N THR A 4 1.43 14.43 -14.88
CA THR A 4 0.00 14.07 -14.90
C THR A 4 -0.68 14.35 -13.56
N TYR A 5 -0.03 14.04 -12.44
CA TYR A 5 -0.57 14.36 -11.11
C TYR A 5 -0.71 15.87 -10.89
N ARG A 6 0.31 16.66 -11.27
CA ARG A 6 0.24 18.13 -11.15
C ARG A 6 -0.90 18.70 -11.98
N ARG A 7 -1.16 18.14 -13.17
CA ARG A 7 -2.29 18.53 -14.02
C ARG A 7 -3.63 18.18 -13.38
N LEU A 8 -3.78 16.98 -12.81
CA LEU A 8 -4.98 16.59 -12.06
C LEU A 8 -5.27 17.56 -10.91
N VAL A 9 -4.24 17.92 -10.12
CA VAL A 9 -4.39 18.88 -9.01
C VAL A 9 -4.85 20.26 -9.50
N ALA A 10 -4.33 20.74 -10.63
CA ALA A 10 -4.76 22.02 -11.19
C ALA A 10 -6.23 21.99 -11.66
N LEU A 11 -6.63 20.91 -12.35
CA LEU A 11 -7.99 20.76 -12.87
C LEU A 11 -9.02 20.50 -11.76
N ALA A 12 -8.65 19.77 -10.72
CA ALA A 12 -9.50 19.49 -9.56
C ALA A 12 -9.99 20.76 -8.83
N LYS A 13 -9.31 21.91 -8.99
CA LYS A 13 -9.76 23.19 -8.42
C LYS A 13 -11.05 23.71 -9.08
N GLN A 14 -11.32 23.29 -10.32
CA GLN A 14 -12.43 23.79 -11.13
C GLN A 14 -13.46 22.69 -11.45
N ASP A 15 -13.06 21.42 -11.39
CA ASP A 15 -13.91 20.27 -11.68
C ASP A 15 -14.15 19.42 -10.41
N LYS A 16 -15.42 19.38 -9.96
CA LYS A 16 -15.86 18.59 -8.79
C LYS A 16 -15.62 17.08 -8.95
N ARG A 17 -15.72 16.53 -10.16
CA ARG A 17 -15.45 15.12 -10.44
C ARG A 17 -13.98 14.81 -10.20
N LEU A 18 -13.09 15.66 -10.74
CA LEU A 18 -11.65 15.52 -10.56
C LEU A 18 -11.22 15.80 -9.11
N ALA A 19 -11.90 16.69 -8.40
CA ALA A 19 -11.72 16.90 -6.98
C ALA A 19 -12.00 15.64 -6.16
N LYS A 20 -13.15 14.98 -6.39
CA LYS A 20 -13.49 13.71 -5.74
C LYS A 20 -12.47 12.60 -6.05
N ARG A 21 -12.01 12.50 -7.30
CA ARG A 21 -10.98 11.52 -7.69
C ARG A 21 -9.64 11.78 -7.01
N LEU A 22 -9.24 13.06 -6.91
CA LEU A 22 -8.02 13.46 -6.22
C LEU A 22 -8.10 13.19 -4.71
N ASP A 23 -9.27 13.41 -4.12
CA ASP A 23 -9.53 13.14 -2.71
C ASP A 23 -9.39 11.65 -2.40
N LEU A 24 -10.08 10.78 -3.14
CA LEU A 24 -9.95 9.33 -3.02
C LEU A 24 -8.49 8.86 -3.23
N TYR A 25 -7.77 9.48 -4.16
CA TYR A 25 -6.35 9.14 -4.40
C TYR A 25 -5.46 9.49 -3.20
N LYS A 26 -5.76 10.58 -2.48
CA LYS A 26 -4.99 11.01 -1.30
C LYS A 26 -5.41 10.30 -0.02
N HIS A 27 -6.70 9.98 0.09
CA HIS A 27 -7.34 9.47 1.29
C HIS A 27 -8.08 8.17 0.94
N ARG A 28 -7.31 7.18 0.49
CA ARG A 28 -7.86 5.87 0.12
C ARG A 28 -8.58 5.23 1.29
N VAL A 29 -9.62 4.48 0.94
CA VAL A 29 -10.37 3.65 1.89
C VAL A 29 -9.70 2.28 2.05
N PRO A 30 -9.92 1.57 3.17
CA PRO A 30 -9.30 0.26 3.39
C PRO A 30 -9.71 -0.82 2.39
N GLU A 31 -10.94 -0.75 1.85
CA GLU A 31 -11.47 -1.68 0.86
C GLU A 31 -12.17 -0.90 -0.26
N GLU A 32 -11.98 -1.35 -1.50
CA GLU A 32 -12.61 -0.81 -2.70
C GLU A 32 -13.27 -1.97 -3.47
N LEU A 33 -14.49 -1.77 -3.96
CA LEU A 33 -15.25 -2.75 -4.74
C LEU A 33 -15.66 -2.10 -6.05
N TYR A 34 -15.36 -2.74 -7.18
CA TYR A 34 -15.68 -2.21 -8.51
C TYR A 34 -16.38 -3.29 -9.34
N ASP A 35 -17.32 -2.85 -10.17
CA ASP A 35 -17.87 -3.67 -11.25
C ASP A 35 -17.08 -3.41 -12.52
N VAL A 36 -16.05 -4.22 -12.78
CA VAL A 36 -15.13 -4.02 -13.90
C VAL A 36 -15.82 -4.20 -15.26
N ALA A 37 -16.91 -4.97 -15.33
CA ALA A 37 -17.65 -5.17 -16.57
C ALA A 37 -18.36 -3.90 -17.02
N ASN A 38 -18.93 -3.16 -16.07
CA ASN A 38 -19.68 -1.93 -16.32
C ASN A 38 -18.85 -0.64 -16.12
N ASP A 39 -17.78 -0.70 -15.32
CA ASP A 39 -16.84 0.38 -15.04
C ASP A 39 -15.37 -0.12 -15.19
N PRO A 40 -14.89 -0.27 -16.44
CA PRO A 40 -13.54 -0.77 -16.71
C PRO A 40 -12.43 0.09 -16.10
N ASP A 41 -12.69 1.39 -15.94
CA ASP A 41 -11.72 2.37 -15.41
C ASP A 41 -11.75 2.46 -13.88
N CYS A 42 -12.61 1.68 -13.21
CA CYS A 42 -12.78 1.65 -11.75
C CYS A 42 -12.93 3.08 -11.18
N LEU A 43 -13.84 3.85 -11.74
CA LEU A 43 -14.17 5.21 -11.35
C LEU A 43 -15.15 5.27 -10.17
N HIS A 44 -15.96 4.22 -10.00
CA HIS A 44 -17.08 4.16 -9.07
C HIS A 44 -16.89 3.06 -8.02
N ASN A 45 -16.44 3.45 -6.82
CA ASN A 45 -16.26 2.51 -5.72
C ASN A 45 -17.61 2.16 -5.08
N LEU A 46 -18.04 0.91 -5.24
CA LEU A 46 -19.30 0.34 -4.79
C LEU A 46 -19.26 -0.17 -3.34
N ILE A 47 -18.14 -0.01 -2.63
CA ILE A 47 -17.95 -0.60 -1.29
C ILE A 47 -18.97 -0.13 -0.25
N ALA A 48 -19.53 1.07 -0.43
CA ALA A 48 -20.54 1.65 0.45
C ALA A 48 -21.98 1.45 -0.07
N GLU A 49 -22.16 0.90 -1.27
CA GLU A 49 -23.47 0.75 -1.88
C GLU A 49 -24.18 -0.51 -1.34
N PRO A 50 -25.41 -0.38 -0.79
CA PRO A 50 -26.13 -1.51 -0.20
C PRO A 50 -26.38 -2.65 -1.20
N GLY A 51 -26.64 -2.33 -2.47
CA GLY A 51 -26.94 -3.31 -3.52
C GLY A 51 -25.79 -4.28 -3.81
N HIS A 52 -24.54 -3.88 -3.54
CA HIS A 52 -23.36 -4.68 -3.80
C HIS A 52 -22.79 -5.37 -2.55
N GLN A 53 -23.41 -5.19 -1.38
CA GLN A 53 -22.97 -5.82 -0.13
C GLN A 53 -23.16 -7.34 -0.14
N ALA A 54 -24.10 -7.88 -0.92
CA ALA A 54 -24.37 -9.32 -0.94
C ALA A 54 -23.19 -10.14 -1.49
N ALA A 55 -22.43 -9.61 -2.45
CA ALA A 55 -21.26 -10.28 -3.02
C ALA A 55 -20.02 -10.19 -2.12
N LEU A 56 -19.97 -9.18 -1.25
CA LEU A 56 -18.76 -8.81 -0.51
C LEU A 56 -18.26 -9.90 0.47
N PRO A 57 -19.12 -10.63 1.22
CA PRO A 57 -18.67 -11.75 2.04
C PRO A 57 -18.01 -12.87 1.24
N SER A 58 -18.54 -13.19 0.06
CA SER A 58 -18.00 -14.24 -0.80
C SER A 58 -16.61 -13.87 -1.30
N LEU A 59 -16.45 -12.65 -1.83
CA LEU A 59 -15.16 -12.14 -2.31
C LEU A 59 -14.11 -12.09 -1.20
N ARG A 60 -14.50 -11.64 0.00
CA ARG A 60 -13.61 -11.63 1.16
C ARG A 60 -13.18 -13.05 1.57
N SER A 61 -14.10 -14.01 1.53
CA SER A 61 -13.79 -15.41 1.86
C SER A 61 -12.84 -16.04 0.83
N GLU A 62 -13.05 -15.76 -0.45
CA GLU A 62 -12.17 -16.23 -1.53
C GLU A 62 -10.74 -15.68 -1.36
N LEU A 63 -10.62 -14.37 -1.10
CA LEU A 63 -9.35 -13.73 -0.82
C LEU A 63 -8.68 -14.30 0.43
N GLU A 64 -9.41 -14.46 1.54
CA GLU A 64 -8.87 -15.06 2.76
C GLU A 64 -8.35 -16.48 2.51
N GLY A 65 -9.13 -17.29 1.77
CA GLY A 65 -8.75 -18.64 1.38
C GLY A 65 -7.47 -18.65 0.56
N TRP A 66 -7.31 -17.71 -0.37
CA TRP A 66 -6.08 -17.56 -1.15
C TRP A 66 -4.90 -17.16 -0.26
N MET A 67 -5.04 -16.16 0.61
CA MET A 67 -4.00 -15.72 1.55
C MET A 67 -3.54 -16.86 2.48
N LYS A 68 -4.45 -17.71 2.94
CA LYS A 68 -4.12 -18.91 3.72
C LYS A 68 -3.28 -19.91 2.91
N ARG A 69 -3.67 -20.17 1.65
CA ARG A 69 -2.95 -21.10 0.77
C ARG A 69 -1.53 -20.61 0.45
N THR A 70 -1.35 -19.31 0.26
CA THR A 70 -0.06 -18.71 -0.07
C THR A 70 0.79 -18.35 1.16
N LYS A 71 0.26 -18.53 2.37
CA LYS A 71 0.89 -18.14 3.64
C LYS A 71 1.24 -16.65 3.66
N ASP A 72 0.29 -15.83 3.23
CA ASP A 72 0.46 -14.38 3.14
C ASP A 72 0.69 -13.77 4.55
N PRO A 73 1.80 -13.02 4.78
CA PRO A 73 2.05 -12.34 6.05
C PRO A 73 0.96 -11.31 6.43
N MET A 74 0.20 -10.81 5.46
CA MET A 74 -0.91 -9.87 5.67
C MET A 74 -2.18 -10.52 6.19
N LEU A 75 -2.26 -11.85 6.28
CA LEU A 75 -3.49 -12.55 6.66
C LEU A 75 -4.07 -12.06 7.99
N ALA A 76 -3.22 -11.83 8.99
CA ALA A 76 -3.66 -11.34 10.30
C ALA A 76 -4.27 -9.93 10.22
N VAL A 77 -3.69 -9.06 9.39
CA VAL A 77 -4.19 -7.70 9.13
C VAL A 77 -5.52 -7.76 8.39
N PHE A 78 -5.64 -8.64 7.39
CA PHE A 78 -6.88 -8.83 6.63
C PHE A 78 -8.04 -9.36 7.51
N GLN A 79 -7.77 -10.31 8.40
CA GLN A 79 -8.77 -10.82 9.34
C GLN A 79 -9.25 -9.75 10.31
N LYS A 80 -8.36 -8.82 10.69
CA LYS A 80 -8.66 -7.64 11.52
C LYS A 80 -8.87 -6.37 10.71
N ARG A 81 -9.30 -6.48 9.44
CA ARG A 81 -9.40 -5.31 8.53
C ARG A 81 -10.32 -4.19 9.02
N ASN A 82 -11.24 -4.45 9.94
CA ASN A 82 -12.11 -3.40 10.51
C ASN A 82 -11.45 -2.64 11.67
N ASP A 83 -10.33 -3.13 12.20
CA ASP A 83 -9.58 -2.51 13.29
C ASP A 83 -8.49 -1.59 12.73
N ALA A 84 -8.75 -0.28 12.74
CA ALA A 84 -7.81 0.71 12.21
C ALA A 84 -6.50 0.77 13.00
N ALA A 85 -6.55 0.60 14.32
CA ALA A 85 -5.36 0.64 15.16
C ALA A 85 -4.45 -0.56 14.87
N TYR A 86 -5.04 -1.74 14.65
CA TYR A 86 -4.28 -2.94 14.29
C TYR A 86 -3.57 -2.78 12.94
N ARG A 87 -4.25 -2.25 11.92
CA ARG A 87 -3.65 -2.01 10.60
C ARG A 87 -2.48 -1.02 10.70
N GLU A 88 -2.70 0.09 11.40
CA GLU A 88 -1.69 1.14 11.56
C GLU A 88 -0.46 0.64 12.31
N ALA A 89 -0.65 -0.05 13.43
CA ALA A 89 0.45 -0.61 14.22
C ALA A 89 1.29 -1.61 13.41
N TYR A 90 0.63 -2.42 12.56
CA TYR A 90 1.34 -3.34 11.67
C TYR A 90 2.22 -2.59 10.66
N VAL A 91 1.69 -1.56 10.00
CA VAL A 91 2.43 -0.77 9.01
C VAL A 91 3.62 -0.06 9.67
N GLN A 92 3.41 0.57 10.82
CA GLN A 92 4.48 1.26 11.55
C GLN A 92 5.63 0.32 11.90
N LYS A 93 5.31 -0.90 12.37
CA LYS A 93 6.31 -1.93 12.66
C LYS A 93 7.13 -2.29 11.41
N GLU A 94 6.49 -2.57 10.28
CA GLU A 94 7.20 -2.89 9.03
C GLU A 94 8.08 -1.73 8.54
N GLU A 95 7.59 -0.48 8.67
CA GLU A 95 8.34 0.71 8.31
C GLU A 95 9.58 0.89 9.20
N GLU A 96 9.45 0.71 10.51
CA GLU A 96 10.57 0.74 11.45
C GLU A 96 11.62 -0.31 11.11
N GLU A 97 11.21 -1.55 10.88
CA GLU A 97 12.10 -2.64 10.48
C GLU A 97 12.82 -2.33 9.16
N ALA A 98 12.11 -1.76 8.18
CA ALA A 98 12.69 -1.34 6.90
C ALA A 98 13.70 -0.18 7.07
N LEU A 99 13.39 0.79 7.93
CA LEU A 99 14.28 1.91 8.25
C LEU A 99 15.55 1.42 8.94
N GLU A 100 15.45 0.50 9.91
CA GLU A 100 16.61 -0.09 10.57
C GLU A 100 17.48 -0.88 9.59
N ARG A 101 16.86 -1.69 8.72
CA ARG A 101 17.58 -2.40 7.64
C ARG A 101 18.33 -1.42 6.73
N ARG A 102 17.73 -0.27 6.41
CA ARG A 102 18.35 0.78 5.60
C ARG A 102 19.51 1.45 6.33
N LYS A 103 19.38 1.76 7.64
CA LYS A 103 20.46 2.33 8.47
C LYS A 103 21.65 1.38 8.54
N GLN A 104 21.42 0.10 8.79
CA GLN A 104 22.46 -0.92 8.86
C GLN A 104 23.22 -1.06 7.52
N ARG A 105 22.49 -1.09 6.39
CA ARG A 105 23.09 -1.10 5.05
C ARG A 105 23.98 0.13 4.80
N ARG A 106 23.51 1.33 5.17
CA ARG A 106 24.29 2.56 5.06
C ARG A 106 25.54 2.53 5.93
N GLY A 107 25.44 2.05 7.17
CA GLY A 107 26.58 1.91 8.08
C GLY A 107 27.64 0.93 7.55
N LYS A 108 27.23 -0.21 6.98
CA LYS A 108 28.15 -1.17 6.34
C LYS A 108 28.86 -0.58 5.12
N ASN A 109 28.15 0.13 4.24
CA ASN A 109 28.75 0.80 3.07
C ASN A 109 29.70 1.95 3.44
N GLN A 110 29.44 2.66 4.54
CA GLN A 110 30.36 3.68 5.05
C GLN A 110 31.61 3.06 5.68
N ARG A 111 31.48 1.93 6.38
CA ARG A 111 32.62 1.18 6.94
C ARG A 111 33.50 0.57 5.85
N SER A 112 32.92 0.02 4.78
CA SER A 112 33.69 -0.53 3.65
C SER A 112 34.44 0.55 2.87
N LYS A 113 33.86 1.76 2.73
CA LYS A 113 34.54 2.92 2.13
C LYS A 113 35.66 3.51 2.99
N ARG A 114 35.63 3.30 4.31
CA ARG A 114 36.62 3.82 5.27
C ARG A 114 37.74 2.84 5.62
N ALA A 115 37.63 1.57 5.24
CA ALA A 115 38.70 0.60 5.46
C ALA A 115 39.81 0.83 4.41
N PRO A 116 41.06 1.12 4.80
CA PRO A 116 42.16 1.22 3.85
C PRO A 116 42.51 -0.18 3.32
N ALA A 117 42.94 -0.26 2.07
CA ALA A 117 43.51 -1.47 1.49
C ALA A 117 44.75 -1.88 2.30
N LYS A 118 44.60 -2.87 3.19
CA LYS A 118 45.76 -3.51 3.82
C LYS A 118 46.46 -4.32 2.74
N GLN A 119 47.55 -3.76 2.18
CA GLN A 119 48.56 -4.51 1.46
C GLN A 119 49.02 -5.67 2.35
N ALA A 120 48.73 -6.89 1.90
CA ALA A 120 49.32 -8.10 2.46
C ALA A 120 50.80 -8.11 2.07
N ALA A 121 51.66 -7.61 2.96
CA ALA A 121 53.09 -7.89 2.94
C ALA A 121 53.37 -9.00 3.96
N ARG A 122 53.67 -10.20 3.46
CA ARG A 122 54.27 -11.40 4.10
C ARG A 122 54.21 -12.48 3.00
N LEU A 123 55.27 -13.13 2.55
CA LEU A 123 56.66 -13.34 2.98
C LEU A 123 57.51 -13.46 1.72
#